data_AF-A0A7Y0XFK0-F1
#
_entry.id   AF-A0A7Y0XFK0-F1
#
_cell.length_a   1.000
_cell.length_b   1.000
_cell.length_c   1.000
_cell.angle_alpha   90.00
_cell.angle_beta   90.00
_cell.angle_gamma   90.00
#
_symmetry.space_group_name_H-M   'P 1'
#
loop_
_entity.id
_entity.type
_entity.pdbx_description
1 polymer ?
#
loop_
_entity_poly.entity_id
_entity_poly.type
_entity_poly.pdbx_seq_one_letter_code
_entity_poly.pdbx_strand_id
1 'polypeptide(L)'
;NMVKHNHQPMSWPEVVELLIYYSKFEMKGDKGLYYPNRVKQWFSYLRQAYPEAKDLFKEIRTFNKAAPIVEHIQRYRDDLNSQVA
;
A
#
# COMPACT_ATOMS: atom_id res chain seq x y z
N ASN A 1 -6.60 16.84 21.29
CA ASN A 1 -5.58 16.26 22.19
C ASN A 1 -4.76 15.26 21.38
N MET A 2 -3.46 15.52 21.20
CA MET A 2 -2.37 14.61 20.80
C MET A 2 -1.35 15.31 19.89
N VAL A 3 -0.60 16.23 20.49
CA VAL A 3 0.84 16.33 20.21
C VAL A 3 1.48 15.46 21.28
N LYS A 4 2.08 14.32 20.91
CA LYS A 4 3.05 13.54 21.70
C LYS A 4 3.50 12.36 20.84
N HIS A 5 4.80 12.08 20.86
CA HIS A 5 5.53 11.08 20.09
C HIS A 5 6.06 11.57 18.73
N ASN A 6 7.33 11.99 18.78
CA ASN A 6 8.22 12.23 17.64
C ASN A 6 8.58 10.91 16.94
N HIS A 7 7.57 10.12 16.54
CA HIS A 7 7.81 8.88 15.80
C HIS A 7 8.33 9.26 14.41
N GLN A 8 9.49 8.72 14.05
CA GLN A 8 9.96 8.83 12.68
C GLN A 8 8.92 8.20 11.74
N PRO A 9 8.67 8.80 10.57
CA PRO A 9 7.83 8.18 9.55
C PRO A 9 8.35 6.78 9.25
N MET A 10 7.44 5.82 9.05
CA MET A 10 7.81 4.47 8.62
C MET A 10 8.62 4.57 7.31
N SER A 11 9.62 3.71 7.16
CA SER A 11 10.31 3.56 5.89
C SER A 11 9.35 3.05 4.82
N TRP A 12 9.65 3.32 3.56
CA TRP A 12 8.79 2.89 2.47
C TRP A 12 8.56 1.35 2.43
N PRO A 13 9.58 0.49 2.63
CA PRO A 13 9.35 -0.96 2.71
C PRO A 13 8.37 -1.37 3.82
N GLU A 14 8.44 -0.74 4.99
CA GLU A 14 7.49 -0.99 6.09
C GLU A 14 6.06 -0.59 5.73
N VAL A 15 5.89 0.53 5.01
CA VAL A 15 4.57 0.96 4.49
C VAL A 15 4.01 -0.06 3.51
N VAL A 16 4.85 -0.59 2.61
CA VAL A 16 4.43 -1.61 1.62
C VAL A 16 3.99 -2.90 2.31
N GLU A 17 4.74 -3.37 3.31
CA GLU A 17 4.35 -4.53 4.12
C GLU A 17 3.03 -4.29 4.85
N LEU A 18 2.84 -3.09 5.40
CA LEU A 18 1.61 -2.71 6.07
C LEU A 18 0.40 -2.76 5.11
N LEU A 19 0.54 -2.28 3.87
CA LEU A 19 -0.50 -2.37 2.85
C LEU A 19 -0.87 -3.82 2.52
N ILE A 20 0.12 -4.70 2.37
CA ILE A 20 -0.10 -6.14 2.11
C ILE A 20 -0.80 -6.79 3.30
N TYR A 21 -0.35 -6.49 4.52
CA TYR A 21 -0.97 -7.00 5.75
C TYR A 21 -2.44 -6.59 5.85
N TYR A 22 -2.75 -5.30 5.66
CA TYR A 22 -4.13 -4.79 5.72
C TYR A 22 -5.04 -5.41 4.65
N SER A 23 -4.50 -5.71 3.46
CA SER A 23 -5.30 -6.33 2.40
C SER A 23 -5.92 -7.67 2.84
N LYS A 24 -5.23 -8.43 3.71
CA LYS A 24 -5.73 -9.70 4.27
C LYS A 24 -6.99 -9.53 5.13
N PHE A 25 -7.18 -8.37 5.76
CA PHE A 25 -8.34 -8.08 6.59
C PHE A 25 -9.51 -7.58 5.76
N GLU A 26 -9.24 -6.68 4.80
CA GLU A 26 -10.26 -6.11 3.91
C GLU A 26 -10.84 -7.15 2.93
N MET A 27 -10.06 -8.19 2.61
CA MET A 27 -10.50 -9.29 1.74
C MET A 27 -11.28 -10.39 2.48
N LYS A 28 -11.38 -10.37 3.82
CA LYS A 28 -12.18 -11.34 4.58
C LYS A 28 -13.64 -10.85 4.68
N GLY A 29 -14.50 -11.37 3.81
CA GLY A 29 -15.95 -11.10 3.74
C GLY A 29 -16.37 -10.39 2.45
N ASP A 30 -17.65 -10.01 2.32
CA ASP A 30 -18.21 -9.29 1.15
C ASP A 30 -17.55 -7.93 0.85
N LYS A 31 -16.62 -7.49 1.71
CA LYS A 31 -15.92 -6.20 1.61
C LYS A 31 -14.76 -6.16 0.62
N GLY A 32 -14.35 -7.31 0.05
CA GLY A 32 -13.31 -7.35 -0.98
C GLY A 32 -13.62 -6.47 -2.22
N LEU A 33 -14.90 -6.17 -2.46
CA LEU A 33 -15.38 -5.22 -3.47
C LEU A 33 -14.91 -3.77 -3.24
N TYR A 34 -14.65 -3.37 -1.99
CA TYR A 34 -14.28 -1.99 -1.63
C TYR A 34 -12.78 -1.77 -1.52
N TYR A 35 -11.99 -2.84 -1.42
CA TYR A 35 -10.53 -2.74 -1.28
C TYR A 35 -9.87 -1.90 -2.38
N PRO A 36 -10.22 -2.05 -3.69
CA PRO A 36 -9.63 -1.23 -4.75
C PRO A 36 -9.82 0.27 -4.53
N ASN A 37 -10.97 0.71 -4.04
CA ASN A 37 -11.23 2.11 -3.76
C ASN A 37 -10.45 2.57 -2.51
N ARG A 38 -10.42 1.73 -1.47
CA ARG A 38 -9.72 2.03 -0.21
C ARG A 38 -8.23 2.21 -0.41
N VAL A 39 -7.58 1.26 -1.09
CA VAL A 39 -6.14 1.33 -1.32
C VAL A 39 -5.77 2.54 -2.19
N LYS A 40 -6.56 2.85 -3.23
CA LYS A 40 -6.36 4.06 -4.05
C LYS A 40 -6.52 5.35 -3.24
N GLN A 41 -7.44 5.38 -2.27
CA GLN A 41 -7.57 6.49 -1.33
C GLN A 41 -6.32 6.63 -0.47
N TRP A 42 -5.78 5.54 0.09
CA TRP A 42 -4.52 5.59 0.85
C TRP A 42 -3.35 6.11 0.01
N PHE A 43 -3.20 5.65 -1.24
CA PHE A 43 -2.15 6.15 -2.14
C PHE A 43 -2.26 7.65 -2.46
N SER A 44 -3.47 8.23 -2.42
CA SER A 44 -3.66 9.68 -2.60
C SER A 44 -3.02 10.51 -1.49
N TYR A 45 -2.90 9.93 -0.28
CA TYR A 45 -2.18 10.51 0.85
C TYR A 45 -0.70 10.12 0.82
N LEU A 46 -0.38 8.83 0.61
CA LEU A 46 1.00 8.33 0.65
C LEU A 46 1.90 9.05 -0.36
N ARG A 47 1.40 9.38 -1.56
CA ARG A 47 2.17 10.10 -2.59
C ARG A 47 2.64 11.51 -2.18
N GLN A 48 2.12 12.06 -1.08
CA GLN A 48 2.53 13.34 -0.52
C GLN A 48 3.79 13.19 0.35
N ALA A 49 3.98 12.02 0.97
CA ALA A 49 5.08 11.74 1.89
C ALA A 49 6.16 10.82 1.28
N TYR A 50 5.78 9.96 0.33
CA TYR A 50 6.64 8.94 -0.28
C TYR A 50 6.63 9.08 -1.81
N PRO A 51 7.73 9.54 -2.43
CA PRO A 51 7.84 9.62 -3.89
C PRO A 51 7.55 8.30 -4.60
N GLU A 52 7.99 7.18 -4.02
CA GLU A 52 7.82 5.81 -4.53
C GLU A 52 6.33 5.44 -4.68
N ALA A 53 5.48 5.98 -3.82
CA ALA A 53 4.04 5.78 -3.90
C ALA A 53 3.43 6.35 -5.19
N LYS A 54 4.06 7.35 -5.83
CA LYS A 54 3.56 7.90 -7.10
C LYS A 54 3.63 6.87 -8.22
N ASP A 55 4.74 6.16 -8.34
CA ASP A 55 4.95 5.21 -9.43
C ASP A 55 4.14 3.94 -9.20
N LEU A 56 4.16 3.39 -7.98
CA LEU A 56 3.31 2.26 -7.63
C LEU A 56 1.82 2.58 -7.82
N PHE A 57 1.37 3.82 -7.49
CA PHE A 57 -0.01 4.23 -7.74
C PHE A 57 -0.39 4.25 -9.23
N LYS A 58 0.52 4.71 -10.10
CA LYS A 58 0.26 4.75 -11.55
C LYS A 58 0.01 3.35 -12.11
N GLU A 59 0.67 2.34 -11.56
CA GLU A 59 0.54 0.95 -11.96
C GLU A 59 -0.79 0.37 -11.47
N ILE A 60 -1.05 0.45 -10.15
CA ILE A 60 -2.24 -0.19 -9.55
C ILE A 60 -3.56 0.49 -9.86
N ARG A 61 -3.57 1.78 -10.26
CA ARG A 61 -4.82 2.52 -10.51
C ARG A 61 -5.68 1.88 -11.61
N THR A 62 -5.05 1.15 -12.53
CA THR A 62 -5.68 0.48 -13.68
C THR A 62 -6.46 -0.77 -13.29
N PHE A 63 -6.15 -1.37 -12.14
CA PHE A 63 -6.82 -2.56 -11.64
C PHE A 63 -8.14 -2.22 -10.95
N ASN A 64 -9.15 -3.06 -11.19
CA ASN A 64 -10.51 -2.89 -10.64
C ASN A 64 -10.90 -3.99 -9.65
N LYS A 65 -10.01 -4.95 -9.41
CA LYS A 65 -10.24 -6.08 -8.50
C LYS A 65 -9.12 -6.12 -7.46
N ALA A 66 -9.45 -6.62 -6.26
CA ALA A 66 -8.50 -6.65 -5.15
C ALA A 66 -7.29 -7.53 -5.44
N ALA A 67 -7.51 -8.75 -5.95
CA ALA A 67 -6.43 -9.72 -6.17
C ALA A 67 -5.29 -9.20 -7.06
N PRO A 68 -5.53 -8.62 -8.27
CA PRO A 68 -4.45 -8.03 -9.07
C PRO A 68 -3.70 -6.89 -8.38
N ILE A 69 -4.39 -6.08 -7.56
CA ILE A 69 -3.73 -4.99 -6.82
C ILE A 69 -2.79 -5.57 -5.76
N VAL A 70 -3.27 -6.53 -4.97
CA VAL A 70 -2.47 -7.14 -3.90
C VAL A 70 -1.27 -7.89 -4.48
N GLU A 71 -1.47 -8.66 -5.54
CA GLU A 71 -0.41 -9.39 -6.22
C GLU A 71 0.66 -8.43 -6.77
N HIS A 72 0.25 -7.31 -7.37
CA HIS A 72 1.18 -6.30 -7.88
C HIS A 72 2.00 -5.65 -6.75
N ILE A 73 1.36 -5.31 -5.63
CA ILE A 73 2.06 -4.76 -4.45
C ILE A 73 3.03 -5.79 -3.85
N GLN A 74 2.68 -7.07 -3.84
CA GLN A 74 3.56 -8.16 -3.38
C GLN A 74 4.80 -8.29 -4.27
N ARG A 75 4.65 -8.30 -5.61
CA ARG A 75 5.79 -8.32 -6.53
C ARG A 75 6.70 -7.12 -6.33
N TYR A 76 6.10 -5.92 -6.24
CA TYR A 76 6.84 -4.69 -5.97
C TYR A 76 7.65 -4.77 -4.67
N ARG A 77 7.09 -5.34 -3.61
CA ARG A 77 7.81 -5.58 -2.35
C ARG A 77 8.99 -6.55 -2.54
N ASP A 78 8.78 -7.64 -3.26
CA ASP A 78 9.83 -8.65 -3.49
C ASP A 78 11.00 -8.04 -4.29
N ASP A 79 10.70 -7.17 -5.25
CA ASP A 79 11.69 -6.38 -6.01
C ASP A 79 12.44 -5.38 -5.11
N LEU A 80 11.74 -4.70 -4.19
CA LEU A 80 12.37 -3.81 -3.20
C LEU A 80 13.34 -4.58 -2.31
N ASN A 81 12.91 -5.74 -1.79
CA ASN A 81 13.74 -6.56 -0.91
C ASN A 81 14.97 -7.12 -1.63
N SER A 82 14.86 -7.40 -2.93
CA SER A 82 15.97 -7.90 -3.75
C SER A 82 17.02 -6.83 -4.07
N GLN A 83 16.68 -5.54 -3.95
CA GLN A 83 17.60 -4.41 -4.17
C GLN A 83 18.33 -3.98 -2.90
N VAL A 84 17.87 -4.43 -1.73
CA VAL A 84 18.46 -4.09 -0.42
C VAL A 84 19.46 -5.15 0.06
N ALA A 85 19.49 -6.33 -0.57
CA ALA A 85 20.44 -7.41 -0.33
C ALA A 85 21.72 -7.26 -1.18
#